data_AF-A0A9D4FII0-F1
#
_entry.id   AF-A0A9D4FII0-F1
#
_cell.length_a   1.000
_cell.length_b   1.000
_cell.length_c   1.000
_cell.angle_alpha   90.00
_cell.angle_beta   90.00
_cell.angle_gamma   90.00
#
_symmetry.space_group_name_H-M   'P 1'
#
loop_
_entity.id
_entity.type
_entity.pdbx_description
1 polymer ?
#
loop_
_entity_poly.entity_id
_entity_poly.type
_entity_poly.pdbx_seq_one_letter_code
_entity_poly.pdbx_strand_id
1 'polypeptide(L)'
;MLKKVIHHPHPNIYSIIRTLQEIESLSYIRQLQYSTGGTRPIKKRKYRNIDQQLVAMKGRLLDQTMTVVQYADACSYFVHL
;
A
#
# COMPACT_ATOMS: atom_id res chain seq x y z
N MET A 1 27.25 -23.98 22.91
CA MET A 1 27.24 -22.91 21.89
C MET A 1 25.95 -22.11 22.03
N LEU A 2 26.02 -20.89 22.56
CA LEU A 2 24.86 -20.00 22.72
C LEU A 2 24.47 -19.45 21.34
N LYS A 3 23.24 -19.75 20.88
CA LYS A 3 22.67 -19.20 19.66
C LYS A 3 22.57 -17.68 19.81
N LYS A 4 23.25 -16.92 18.94
CA LYS A 4 23.04 -15.48 18.77
C LYS A 4 21.57 -15.26 18.39
N VAL A 5 20.76 -14.81 19.33
CA VAL A 5 19.45 -14.23 19.03
C VAL A 5 19.74 -12.91 18.33
N ILE A 6 19.56 -12.88 17.01
CA ILE A 6 19.61 -11.63 16.24
C ILE A 6 18.38 -10.84 16.69
N HIS A 7 18.58 -9.90 17.62
CA HIS A 7 17.61 -8.87 17.92
C HIS A 7 17.47 -8.01 16.66
N HIS A 8 16.49 -8.30 15.81
CA HIS A 8 16.07 -7.32 14.83
C HIS A 8 15.62 -6.07 15.59
N PRO A 9 16.10 -4.86 15.23
CA PRO A 9 15.61 -3.64 15.83
C PRO A 9 14.09 -3.57 15.61
N HIS A 10 13.33 -3.44 16.70
CA HIS A 10 11.89 -3.26 16.62
C HIS A 10 11.62 -2.04 15.72
N PRO A 11 10.70 -2.11 14.75
CA PRO A 11 10.36 -0.97 13.93
C PRO A 11 9.99 0.19 14.87
N ASN A 12 10.68 1.32 14.74
CA ASN A 12 10.38 2.48 15.56
C ASN A 12 8.98 2.98 15.14
N ILE A 13 7.99 2.82 16.02
CA ILE A 13 6.60 3.16 15.74
C ILE A 13 6.49 4.62 15.31
N TYR A 14 7.30 5.51 15.89
CA TYR A 14 7.36 6.91 15.49
C TYR A 14 7.80 7.10 14.03
N SER A 15 8.81 6.36 13.56
CA SER A 15 9.24 6.47 12.16
C SER A 15 8.20 5.91 11.19
N ILE A 16 7.47 4.87 11.60
CA ILE A 16 6.33 4.35 10.82
C ILE A 16 5.23 5.40 10.73
N ILE A 17 4.82 6.00 11.85
CA ILE A 17 3.79 7.03 11.86
C ILE A 17 4.20 8.23 10.98
N ARG A 18 5.45 8.68 11.09
CA ARG A 18 5.97 9.81 10.30
C ARG A 18 5.96 9.52 8.80
N THR A 19 6.39 8.32 8.40
CA THR A 19 6.36 7.92 6.98
C THR A 19 4.93 7.81 6.45
N LEU A 20 3.98 7.33 7.26
CA LEU A 20 2.56 7.33 6.88
C LEU A 20 2.01 8.75 6.69
N GLN A 21 2.32 9.68 7.59
CA GLN A 21 1.91 11.09 7.48
C GLN A 21 2.49 11.76 6.23
N GLU A 22 3.75 11.47 5.89
CA GLU A 22 4.38 11.97 4.66
C GLU A 22 3.66 11.44 3.41
N ILE A 23 3.33 10.15 3.38
CA ILE A 23 2.59 9.52 2.27
C ILE A 23 1.20 10.17 2.11
N GLU A 24 0.49 10.41 3.21
CA GLU A 24 -0.81 11.10 3.19
C GLU A 24 -0.69 12.51 2.62
N SER A 25 0.31 13.29 3.05
CA SER A 25 0.53 14.65 2.55
C SER A 25 0.82 14.69 1.05
N LEU A 26 1.64 13.77 0.54
CA LEU A 26 1.94 13.65 -0.89
C LEU A 26 0.71 13.25 -1.70
N SER A 27 -0.14 12.38 -1.14
CA SER A 27 -1.39 11.98 -1.77
C SER A 27 -2.36 13.16 -1.90
N TYR A 28 -2.44 14.01 -0.87
CA TYR A 28 -3.25 15.21 -0.85
C TYR A 28 -2.77 16.25 -1.87
N ILE A 29 -1.47 16.51 -1.92
CA ILE A 29 -0.88 17.44 -2.91
C ILE A 29 -1.18 16.98 -4.34
N ARG A 30 -1.08 15.68 -4.61
CA ARG A 30 -1.43 15.14 -5.94
C ARG A 30 -2.92 15.30 -6.24
N GLN A 31 -3.80 15.05 -5.28
CA GLN A 31 -5.24 15.27 -5.45
C GLN A 31 -5.54 16.74 -5.76
N LEU A 32 -4.91 17.68 -5.04
CA LEU A 32 -5.04 19.10 -5.29
C LEU A 32 -4.56 19.48 -6.70
N GLN A 33 -3.38 19.02 -7.12
CA GLN A 33 -2.86 19.25 -8.48
C GLN A 33 -3.80 18.72 -9.57
N TYR A 34 -4.43 17.55 -9.37
CA TYR A 34 -5.40 17.03 -10.34
C TYR A 34 -6.70 17.84 -10.32
N SER A 35 -7.14 18.32 -9.16
CA SER A 35 -8.34 19.16 -9.07
C SER A 35 -8.17 20.53 -9.76
N THR A 36 -6.94 21.04 -9.83
CA THR A 36 -6.61 22.32 -10.49
C THR A 36 -6.23 22.17 -11.97
N GLY A 37 -6.49 21.01 -12.58
CA GLY A 37 -6.27 20.76 -14.02
C GLY A 37 -4.91 20.15 -14.39
N GLY A 38 -4.11 19.74 -13.39
CA GLY A 38 -2.87 19.00 -13.61
C GLY A 38 -3.12 17.64 -14.27
N THR A 39 -2.26 17.26 -15.21
CA THR A 39 -2.40 16.00 -15.93
C THR A 39 -1.85 14.83 -15.12
N ARG A 40 -2.62 13.74 -15.04
CA ARG A 40 -2.19 12.51 -14.39
C ARG A 40 -1.34 11.69 -15.36
N PRO A 41 -0.15 11.22 -14.97
CA PRO A 41 0.60 10.29 -15.80
C PRO A 41 -0.24 9.04 -16.04
N ILE A 42 -0.47 8.70 -17.31
CA ILE A 42 -1.23 7.52 -17.70
C ILE A 42 -0.44 6.29 -17.23
N LYS A 43 -0.95 5.60 -16.22
CA LYS A 43 -0.37 4.32 -15.77
C LYS A 43 -0.31 3.38 -16.96
N LYS A 44 0.85 2.74 -17.21
CA LYS A 44 0.93 1.67 -18.22
C LYS A 44 -0.16 0.64 -17.93
N ARG A 45 -0.76 0.06 -18.98
CA ARG A 45 -1.93 -0.85 -18.88
C ARG A 45 -1.76 -1.94 -17.80
N LYS A 46 -0.57 -2.54 -17.67
CA LYS A 46 -0.23 -3.51 -16.61
C LYS A 46 -0.53 -2.96 -15.21
N TYR A 47 -0.02 -1.77 -14.89
CA TYR A 47 -0.20 -1.16 -13.57
C TYR A 47 -1.64 -0.70 -13.31
N ARG A 48 -2.38 -0.32 -14.35
CA ARG A 48 -3.81 0.00 -14.21
C ARG A 48 -4.62 -1.23 -13.81
N ASN A 49 -4.33 -2.39 -14.42
CA ASN A 49 -5.02 -3.64 -14.11
C ASN A 49 -4.73 -4.09 -12.66
N ILE A 50 -3.47 -4.03 -12.23
CA ILE A 50 -3.08 -4.35 -10.84
C ILE A 50 -3.80 -3.42 -9.85
N ASP A 51 -3.84 -2.12 -10.12
CA ASP A 51 -4.52 -1.13 -9.28
C ASP A 51 -6.02 -1.44 -9.15
N GLN A 52 -6.69 -1.78 -10.25
CA GLN A 52 -8.11 -2.16 -10.26
C GLN A 52 -8.37 -3.43 -9.45
N GLN A 53 -7.49 -4.43 -9.57
CA GLN A 53 -7.60 -5.67 -8.82
C GLN A 53 -7.43 -5.43 -7.31
N LEU A 54 -6.41 -4.65 -6.92
CA LEU A 54 -6.18 -4.29 -5.51
C LEU A 54 -7.37 -3.52 -4.91
N VAL A 55 -7.97 -2.58 -5.66
CA VAL A 55 -9.18 -1.87 -5.24
C VAL A 55 -10.36 -2.83 -5.02
N ALA A 56 -10.57 -3.77 -5.95
CA ALA A 56 -11.63 -4.77 -5.80
C ALA A 56 -11.41 -5.68 -4.58
N MET A 57 -10.17 -6.12 -4.32
CA MET A 57 -9.82 -6.90 -3.13
C MET A 57 -10.02 -6.11 -1.83
N LYS A 58 -9.69 -4.82 -1.83
CA LYS A 58 -9.97 -3.94 -0.69
C LYS A 58 -11.46 -3.83 -0.42
N GLY A 59 -12.28 -3.72 -1.47
CA GLY A 59 -13.75 -3.77 -1.37
C GLY A 59 -14.22 -5.05 -0.68
N ARG A 60 -13.74 -6.22 -1.15
CA ARG A 60 -14.08 -7.52 -0.57
C ARG A 60 -13.69 -7.66 0.90
N LEU A 61 -12.55 -7.08 1.30
CA LEU A 61 -12.12 -7.02 2.69
C LEU A 61 -13.07 -6.17 3.53
N LEU A 62 -13.46 -4.99 3.04
CA LEU A 62 -14.42 -4.10 3.71
C LEU A 62 -15.80 -4.75 3.85
N ASP A 63 -16.23 -5.49 2.83
CA ASP A 63 -17.49 -6.24 2.81
C ASP A 63 -17.42 -7.55 3.63
N GLN A 64 -16.30 -7.81 4.31
CA GLN A 64 -16.04 -9.02 5.12
C GLN A 64 -16.16 -10.35 4.35
N THR A 65 -16.17 -10.30 3.02
CA THR A 65 -16.17 -11.49 2.13
C THR A 65 -14.77 -12.11 1.98
N MET A 66 -13.77 -11.51 2.61
CA MET A 66 -12.36 -11.87 2.52
C MET A 66 -11.67 -11.51 3.83
N THR A 67 -10.80 -12.38 4.33
CA THR A 67 -10.08 -12.13 5.59
C THR A 67 -8.84 -11.27 5.37
N VAL A 68 -8.34 -10.64 6.45
CA VAL A 68 -7.10 -9.83 6.41
C VAL A 68 -5.91 -10.66 5.93
N VAL A 69 -5.82 -11.94 6.32
CA VAL A 69 -4.75 -12.86 5.91
C VAL A 69 -4.82 -13.13 4.41
N GLN A 70 -6.00 -13.46 3.89
CA GLN A 70 -6.22 -13.68 2.46
C GLN A 70 -5.90 -12.42 1.64
N TYR A 71 -6.20 -11.24 2.19
CA TYR A 71 -5.88 -9.95 1.59
C TYR A 71 -4.38 -9.68 1.53
N ALA A 72 -3.66 -9.95 2.61
CA ALA A 72 -2.21 -9.81 2.64
C ALA A 72 -1.53 -10.74 1.63
N ASP A 73 -1.93 -12.02 1.57
CA ASP A 73 -1.37 -13.01 0.64
C ASP A 73 -1.64 -12.62 -0.82
N ALA A 74 -2.87 -12.21 -1.14
CA ALA A 74 -3.22 -11.80 -2.48
C ALA A 74 -2.45 -10.54 -2.90
N CYS A 75 -2.37 -9.52 -2.03
CA CYS A 75 -1.59 -8.32 -2.31
C CYS A 75 -0.11 -8.64 -2.55
N SER A 76 0.47 -9.53 -1.74
CA SER A 76 1.85 -10.00 -1.91
C SER A 76 2.07 -10.61 -3.29
N TYR A 77 1.16 -11.50 -3.72
CA TYR A 77 1.21 -12.11 -5.05
C TYR A 77 1.20 -11.07 -6.19
N PHE A 78 0.34 -10.04 -6.10
CA PHE A 78 0.24 -9.02 -7.15
C PHE A 78 1.40 -8.00 -7.15
N VAL A 79 2.04 -7.76 -6.00
CA VAL A 79 3.17 -6.83 -5.89
C VAL A 79 4.49 -7.48 -6.32
N HIS A 80 4.61 -8.80 -6.19
CA HIS A 80 5.78 -9.57 -6.65
C HIS A 80 5.78 -9.91 -8.16
N LEU A 81 4.81 -9.40 -8.94
CA LEU A 81 4.55 -9.73 -10.37
C LEU A 81 4.91 -8.60 -11.35
#